data_AF-C0W4K1-F1
#
_entry.id   AF-C0W4K1-F1
#
_cell.length_a   1.000
_cell.length_b   1.000
_cell.length_c   1.000
_cell.angle_alpha   90.00
_cell.angle_beta   90.00
_cell.angle_gamma   90.00
#
_symmetry.space_group_name_H-M   'P 1'
#
loop_
_entity.id
_entity.type
_entity.pdbx_description
1 polymer ?
#
loop_
_entity_poly.entity_id
_entity_poly.type
_entity_poly.pdbx_seq_one_letter_code
_entity_poly.pdbx_strand_id
1 'polypeptide(L)'
;MSAPVTVRPAQECRYDVVSLGEVMLRLDPGEGRVRTARRFEAWEGGGEYNVARGLSRCFGLRAGVVTALADNEVGHLIENLILGGGVAPMIHWASYDGIGRSVRNGLNFTERGFGVRGAVGV
;
A
#
# COMPACT_ATOMS: atom_id res chain seq x y z
N MET A 1 26.61 2.71 24.63
CA MET A 1 26.62 2.82 23.16
C MET A 1 26.38 1.43 22.61
N SER A 2 25.40 1.23 21.72
CA SER A 2 25.16 -0.09 21.14
C SER A 2 26.31 -0.47 20.21
N ALA A 3 26.69 -1.74 20.17
CA ALA A 3 27.71 -2.23 19.25
C ALA A 3 27.28 -1.96 17.78
N PRO A 4 28.22 -1.65 16.87
CA PRO A 4 27.90 -1.42 15.47
C PRO A 4 27.30 -2.68 14.84
N VAL A 5 26.25 -2.50 14.05
CA VAL A 5 25.58 -3.58 13.33
C VAL A 5 26.48 -4.05 12.18
N THR A 6 26.86 -5.33 12.17
CA THR A 6 27.51 -5.95 11.02
C THR A 6 26.49 -6.16 9.91
N VAL A 7 26.58 -5.37 8.84
CA VAL A 7 25.69 -5.47 7.68
C VAL A 7 26.16 -6.57 6.72
N ARG A 8 25.20 -7.30 6.14
CA ARG A 8 25.48 -8.31 5.11
C ARG A 8 25.67 -7.65 3.74
N PRO A 9 26.45 -8.25 2.82
CA PRO A 9 26.51 -7.80 1.43
C PRO A 9 25.11 -7.83 0.78
N ALA A 10 24.81 -6.85 -0.06
CA ALA A 10 23.50 -6.72 -0.71
C ALA A 10 23.11 -7.97 -1.55
N GLN A 11 24.12 -8.64 -2.14
CA GLN A 11 23.93 -9.86 -2.92
C GLN A 11 23.44 -11.04 -2.08
N GLU A 12 23.66 -11.01 -0.76
CA GLU A 12 23.18 -12.04 0.17
C GLU A 12 21.82 -11.70 0.81
N CYS A 13 21.33 -10.48 0.59
CA CYS A 13 20.02 -10.03 1.04
C CYS A 13 18.97 -10.40 -0.01
N ARG A 14 17.77 -10.81 0.44
CA ARG A 14 16.64 -11.10 -0.46
C ARG A 14 16.02 -9.82 -1.03
N TYR A 15 15.98 -8.76 -0.23
CA TYR A 15 15.38 -7.47 -0.55
C TYR A 15 16.43 -6.36 -0.41
N ASP A 16 16.30 -5.34 -1.25
CA ASP A 16 17.07 -4.10 -1.15
C ASP A 16 16.34 -3.06 -0.28
N VAL A 17 15.01 -3.16 -0.20
CA VAL A 17 14.17 -2.36 0.70
C VAL A 17 13.00 -3.18 1.22
N VAL A 18 12.69 -3.02 2.51
CA VAL A 18 11.45 -3.51 3.10
C VAL A 18 10.80 -2.35 3.84
N SER A 19 9.56 -2.03 3.49
CA SER A 19 8.74 -1.09 4.25
C SER A 19 7.86 -1.83 5.25
N LEU A 20 7.52 -1.14 6.34
CA LEU A 20 6.55 -1.59 7.33
C LEU A 20 5.50 -0.50 7.45
N GLY A 21 4.24 -0.83 7.22
CA GLY A 21 3.16 0.15 7.30
C GLY A 21 1.83 -0.39 6.81
N GLU A 22 0.78 0.39 6.99
CA GLU A 22 -0.54 0.09 6.49
C GLU A 22 -0.60 0.32 4.97
N VAL A 23 -1.20 -0.63 4.25
CA VAL A 23 -1.60 -0.46 2.85
C VAL A 23 -3.13 -0.41 2.81
N MET A 24 -3.66 0.72 2.34
CA MET A 24 -5.08 0.99 2.24
C MET A 24 -5.55 0.91 0.80
N LEU A 25 -6.86 0.69 0.60
CA LEU A 25 -7.50 0.87 -0.70
C LEU A 25 -7.94 2.33 -0.87
N ARG A 26 -7.35 2.99 -1.86
CA ARG A 26 -7.71 4.33 -2.32
C ARG A 26 -8.79 4.25 -3.37
N LEU A 27 -9.84 5.05 -3.21
CA LEU A 27 -10.95 5.20 -4.13
C LEU A 27 -10.86 6.57 -4.81
N ASP A 28 -10.60 6.55 -6.13
CA ASP A 28 -10.37 7.75 -6.94
C ASP A 28 -11.57 8.00 -7.87
N PRO A 29 -12.27 9.15 -7.79
CA PRO A 29 -13.38 9.49 -8.67
C PRO A 29 -12.94 10.01 -10.07
N GLY A 30 -11.64 9.96 -10.38
CA GLY A 30 -11.04 10.53 -11.58
C GLY A 30 -11.15 12.05 -11.60
N GLU A 31 -11.64 12.61 -12.71
CA GLU A 31 -11.90 14.05 -12.84
C GLU A 31 -13.15 14.53 -12.07
N GLY A 32 -13.89 13.61 -11.46
CA GLY A 32 -15.10 13.91 -10.69
C GLY A 32 -14.83 14.40 -9.26
N ARG A 33 -15.93 14.62 -8.52
CA ARG A 33 -15.89 14.84 -7.07
C ARG A 33 -16.53 13.66 -6.37
N VAL A 34 -15.98 13.25 -5.23
CA VAL A 34 -16.53 12.22 -4.33
C VAL A 34 -18.02 12.46 -4.10
N ARG A 35 -18.44 13.72 -3.90
CA ARG A 35 -19.84 14.10 -3.67
C ARG A 35 -20.80 13.66 -4.79
N THR A 36 -20.35 13.66 -6.03
CA THR A 36 -21.20 13.39 -7.22
C THR A 36 -20.80 12.13 -7.97
N ALA A 37 -19.69 11.50 -7.62
CA ALA A 37 -19.22 10.29 -8.25
C ALA A 37 -20.21 9.12 -8.06
N ARG A 38 -20.25 8.25 -9.06
CA ARG A 38 -20.99 6.97 -9.04
C ARG A 38 -20.09 5.78 -9.37
N ARG A 39 -18.81 6.04 -9.63
CA ARG A 39 -17.76 5.09 -9.96
C ARG A 39 -16.47 5.59 -9.33
N PHE A 40 -15.65 4.67 -8.87
CA PHE A 40 -14.33 4.93 -8.33
C PHE A 40 -13.36 3.92 -8.92
N GLU A 41 -12.19 4.38 -9.28
CA GLU A 41 -11.05 3.52 -9.56
C GLU A 41 -10.37 3.16 -8.24
N ALA A 42 -10.00 1.89 -8.11
CA ALA A 42 -9.39 1.36 -6.91
C ALA A 42 -7.87 1.26 -7.11
N TRP A 43 -7.13 1.83 -6.17
CA TRP A 43 -5.67 1.82 -6.14
C TRP A 43 -5.20 1.43 -4.75
N GLU A 44 -4.05 0.79 -4.63
CA GLU A 44 -3.39 0.61 -3.35
C GLU A 44 -2.59 1.86 -2.98
N GLY A 45 -2.47 2.14 -1.68
CA GLY A 45 -1.66 3.25 -1.21
C GLY A 45 -1.29 3.13 0.25
N GLY A 46 -0.13 3.68 0.60
CA GLY A 46 0.39 3.75 1.97
C GLY A 46 1.71 4.50 1.93
N GLY A 47 2.03 5.30 2.95
CA GLY A 47 3.20 6.19 2.91
C GLY A 47 4.49 5.40 2.66
N GLU A 48 4.73 4.40 3.51
CA GLU A 48 5.92 3.54 3.47
C GLU A 48 5.87 2.56 2.30
N TYR A 49 4.68 2.07 1.94
CA TYR A 49 4.48 1.25 0.74
C TYR A 49 4.84 2.01 -0.54
N ASN A 50 4.43 3.27 -0.67
CA ASN A 50 4.69 4.08 -1.86
C ASN A 50 6.20 4.30 -2.08
N VAL A 51 6.98 4.39 -1.00
CA VAL A 51 8.45 4.44 -1.09
C VAL A 51 9.00 3.14 -1.66
N ALA A 52 8.59 1.98 -1.12
CA ALA A 52 9.02 0.67 -1.60
C ALA A 52 8.60 0.42 -3.06
N ARG A 53 7.36 0.79 -3.43
CA ARG A 53 6.84 0.71 -4.80
C ARG A 53 7.65 1.58 -5.76
N GLY A 54 7.97 2.82 -5.37
CA GLY A 54 8.80 3.73 -6.15
C GLY A 54 10.21 3.17 -6.37
N LEU A 55 10.84 2.61 -5.34
CA LEU A 55 12.15 1.97 -5.44
C LEU A 55 12.14 0.75 -6.35
N SER A 56 11.09 -0.07 -6.31
CA SER A 56 10.91 -1.19 -7.24
C SER A 56 10.73 -0.72 -8.68
N ARG A 57 9.74 0.17 -8.93
CA ARG A 57 9.33 0.51 -10.30
C ARG A 57 10.24 1.51 -11.01
N CYS A 58 10.84 2.45 -10.28
CA CYS A 58 11.69 3.48 -10.89
C CYS A 58 13.17 3.08 -10.90
N PHE A 59 13.60 2.20 -9.98
CA PHE A 59 15.03 1.86 -9.81
C PHE A 59 15.35 0.37 -9.89
N GLY A 60 14.35 -0.50 -10.12
CA GLY A 60 14.56 -1.94 -10.28
C GLY A 60 15.01 -2.66 -9.00
N LEU A 61 14.83 -2.04 -7.82
CA LEU A 61 15.24 -2.62 -6.54
C LEU A 61 14.25 -3.70 -6.08
N ARG A 62 14.76 -4.75 -5.44
CA ARG A 62 13.94 -5.84 -4.89
C ARG A 62 13.24 -5.35 -3.64
N ALA A 63 11.98 -4.94 -3.78
CA ALA A 63 11.20 -4.37 -2.70
C ALA A 63 10.26 -5.39 -2.03
N GLY A 64 10.08 -5.27 -0.72
CA GLY A 64 9.05 -5.96 0.05
C GLY A 64 8.25 -5.00 0.93
N VAL A 65 7.08 -5.44 1.36
CA VAL A 65 6.26 -4.71 2.35
C VAL A 65 5.76 -5.67 3.42
N VAL A 66 5.94 -5.30 4.69
CA VAL A 66 5.30 -5.94 5.84
C VAL A 66 4.06 -5.14 6.19
N THR A 67 2.90 -5.79 6.18
CA THR A 67 1.62 -5.14 6.47
C THR A 67 0.63 -6.12 7.09
N ALA A 68 -0.54 -5.63 7.50
CA ALA A 68 -1.63 -6.45 8.00
C ALA A 68 -2.92 -6.10 7.24
N LEU A 69 -3.66 -7.13 6.84
CA LEU A 69 -4.94 -6.98 6.12
C LEU A 69 -5.99 -7.88 6.74
N ALA A 70 -7.26 -7.46 6.66
CA ALA A 70 -8.37 -8.35 6.94
C ALA A 70 -8.47 -9.42 5.83
N ASP A 71 -8.62 -10.67 6.23
CA ASP A 71 -8.80 -11.82 5.35
C ASP A 71 -10.20 -11.80 4.71
N ASN A 72 -10.36 -10.97 3.67
CA ASN A 72 -11.58 -10.77 2.92
C ASN A 72 -11.28 -10.28 1.49
N GLU A 73 -12.31 -10.13 0.67
CA GLU A 73 -12.20 -9.71 -0.74
C GLU A 73 -11.45 -8.38 -0.93
N VAL A 74 -11.61 -7.42 -0.01
CA VAL A 74 -10.90 -6.14 -0.09
C VAL A 74 -9.41 -6.33 0.23
N GLY A 75 -9.08 -7.20 1.18
CA GLY A 75 -7.70 -7.53 1.53
C GLY A 75 -6.98 -8.20 0.36
N HIS A 76 -7.63 -9.19 -0.27
CA HIS A 76 -7.08 -9.84 -1.46
C HIS A 76 -6.99 -8.91 -2.68
N LEU A 77 -7.90 -7.94 -2.82
CA LEU A 77 -7.74 -6.88 -3.83
C LEU A 77 -6.46 -6.06 -3.56
N ILE A 78 -6.23 -5.64 -2.32
CA ILE A 78 -5.02 -4.90 -1.94
C ILE A 78 -3.76 -5.74 -2.19
N GLU A 79 -3.76 -7.03 -1.82
CA GLU A 79 -2.65 -7.95 -2.11
C GLU A 79 -2.34 -8.02 -3.61
N ASN A 80 -3.37 -8.20 -4.45
CA ASN A 80 -3.20 -8.26 -5.90
C ASN A 80 -2.62 -6.95 -6.46
N LEU A 81 -3.06 -5.81 -5.94
CA LEU A 81 -2.51 -4.50 -6.31
C LEU A 81 -1.05 -4.35 -5.86
N ILE A 82 -0.68 -4.81 -4.65
CA ILE A 82 0.71 -4.85 -4.17
C ILE A 82 1.60 -5.67 -5.11
N LEU A 83 1.14 -6.87 -5.48
CA LEU A 83 1.83 -7.77 -6.42
C LEU A 83 1.97 -7.10 -7.81
N GLY A 84 0.88 -6.50 -8.32
CA GLY A 84 0.89 -5.71 -9.54
C GLY A 84 1.82 -4.50 -9.46
N GLY A 85 2.05 -3.96 -8.27
CA GLY A 85 3.03 -2.92 -7.94
C GLY A 85 4.48 -3.39 -7.95
N GLY A 86 4.74 -4.71 -8.04
CA GLY A 86 6.10 -5.27 -8.08
C GLY A 86 6.79 -5.26 -6.72
N VAL A 87 6.01 -5.26 -5.63
CA VAL A 87 6.49 -5.31 -4.25
C VAL A 87 6.08 -6.66 -3.66
N ALA A 88 6.99 -7.36 -3.02
CA ALA A 88 6.69 -8.66 -2.40
C ALA A 88 5.87 -8.47 -1.10
N PRO A 89 4.64 -9.03 -1.02
CA PRO A 89 3.82 -8.89 0.17
C PRO A 89 4.26 -9.87 1.28
N MET A 90 4.38 -9.35 2.51
CA MET A 90 4.49 -10.11 3.75
C MET A 90 3.32 -9.69 4.64
N ILE A 91 2.16 -10.30 4.40
CA ILE A 91 0.89 -9.91 5.00
C ILE A 91 0.60 -10.75 6.23
N HIS A 92 0.31 -10.09 7.34
CA HIS A 92 -0.40 -10.70 8.45
C HIS A 92 -1.91 -10.67 8.17
N TRP A 93 -2.50 -11.83 7.92
CA TRP A 93 -3.93 -11.97 7.69
C TRP A 93 -4.69 -12.05 9.02
N ALA A 94 -5.52 -11.05 9.27
CA ALA A 94 -6.40 -11.01 10.44
C ALA A 94 -7.78 -11.55 10.07
N SER A 95 -8.29 -12.50 10.86
CA SER A 95 -9.58 -13.17 10.60
C SER A 95 -10.74 -12.17 10.55
N TYR A 96 -11.43 -12.12 9.41
CA TYR A 96 -12.56 -11.23 9.22
C TYR A 96 -13.82 -11.76 9.92
N ASP A 97 -14.51 -10.89 10.66
CA ASP A 97 -15.74 -11.23 11.40
C ASP A 97 -17.02 -11.15 10.56
N GLY A 98 -16.89 -10.97 9.23
CA GLY A 98 -18.00 -10.85 8.28
C GLY A 98 -18.67 -9.47 8.24
N ILE A 99 -18.41 -8.59 9.22
CA ILE A 99 -19.10 -7.30 9.35
C ILE A 99 -18.15 -6.09 9.53
N GLY A 100 -16.87 -6.34 9.74
CA GLY A 100 -15.85 -5.32 9.95
C GLY A 100 -15.83 -4.68 11.34
N ARG A 101 -16.32 -5.36 12.38
CA ARG A 101 -16.39 -4.81 13.75
C ARG A 101 -15.06 -4.97 14.49
N SER A 102 -14.41 -6.13 14.38
CA SER A 102 -13.10 -6.39 15.00
C SER A 102 -11.93 -6.00 14.10
N VAL A 103 -12.09 -6.11 12.78
CA VAL A 103 -11.04 -5.84 11.80
C VAL A 103 -11.62 -5.34 10.49
N ARG A 104 -10.95 -4.36 9.86
CA ARG A 104 -11.30 -3.85 8.53
C ARG A 104 -10.05 -3.36 7.80
N ASN A 105 -10.08 -3.40 6.48
CA ASN A 105 -9.04 -2.76 5.66
C ASN A 105 -9.29 -1.25 5.62
N GLY A 106 -8.23 -0.45 5.70
CA GLY A 106 -8.32 0.99 5.56
C GLY A 106 -8.78 1.39 4.16
N LEU A 107 -9.71 2.34 4.09
CA LEU A 107 -10.22 2.94 2.87
C LEU A 107 -9.99 4.45 2.94
N ASN A 108 -9.61 5.06 1.82
CA ASN A 108 -9.57 6.51 1.69
C ASN A 108 -10.12 6.96 0.34
N PHE A 109 -10.69 8.16 0.29
CA PHE A 109 -11.01 8.83 -0.96
C PHE A 109 -9.89 9.79 -1.30
N THR A 110 -9.52 9.85 -2.58
CA THR A 110 -8.52 10.83 -3.04
C THR A 110 -9.10 11.57 -4.21
N GLU A 111 -9.27 12.88 -4.05
CA GLU A 111 -9.74 13.74 -5.14
C GLU A 111 -8.58 14.47 -5.79
N ARG A 112 -8.67 14.63 -7.12
CA ARG A 112 -7.78 15.51 -7.85
C ARG A 112 -7.93 16.96 -7.35
N GLY A 113 -6.79 17.58 -7.04
CA GLY A 113 -6.72 18.99 -6.67
C GLY A 113 -7.14 19.92 -7.82
N PHE A 114 -7.60 21.12 -7.50
CA PHE A 114 -7.83 22.17 -8.49
C PHE A 114 -6.46 22.74 -8.94
N GLY A 115 -6.02 22.46 -10.17
CA GLY A 115 -4.77 22.97 -10.76
C GLY A 115 -3.53 22.09 -10.55
N VAL A 116 -2.33 22.69 -10.43
CA VAL A 116 -1.03 21.98 -10.31
C VAL A 116 -0.80 21.34 -8.93
N ARG A 117 -1.79 21.40 -8.02
CA ARG A 117 -1.68 20.81 -6.69
C ARG A 117 -1.94 19.30 -6.75
N GLY A 118 -1.08 18.54 -6.08
CA GLY A 118 -1.26 17.11 -5.89
C GLY A 118 -2.61 16.79 -5.25
N ALA A 119 -3.10 15.57 -5.50
CA ALA A 119 -4.36 15.10 -4.95
C ALA A 119 -4.34 15.15 -3.42
N VAL A 120 -5.45 15.56 -2.81
CA VAL A 120 -5.62 15.63 -1.36
C VAL A 120 -6.59 14.53 -0.96
N GLY A 121 -6.20 13.72 0.03
CA GLY A 121 -7.09 12.71 0.61
C GLY A 121 -8.21 13.37 1.41
N VAL A 122 -9.42 12.82 1.32
CA VAL A 122 -10.60 13.22 2.11
C VAL A 122 -10.99 12.09 3.04
#